data_AF-A0A849Z401-F1
#
_entry.id   AF-A0A849Z401-F1
#
_cell.length_a   1.000
_cell.length_b   1.000
_cell.length_c   1.000
_cell.angle_alpha   90.00
_cell.angle_beta   90.00
_cell.angle_gamma   90.00
#
_symmetry.space_group_name_H-M   'P 1'
#
loop_
_entity.id
_entity.type
_entity.pdbx_description
1 polymer ?
#
loop_
_entity_poly.entity_id
_entity_poly.type
_entity_poly.pdbx_seq_one_letter_code
_entity_poly.pdbx_strand_id
1 'polypeptide(L)'
;MRSLLALVALSVLCTAACNQIFGVDDLVVGDGTGAAGGAGQGTGTTASGTGGDGTGGKNDGCGPGLQDNDDNGMCEPACALDTCSQNGVCDDGSGEAVCACDTGWDGDACSVCATGYTGRTCSQCDTGYQDADDNGTCLLSCTASTCGVNGVCEDASGTAICICKPPFSGVDCSTACDPGKAGTDCSFRIIYGLDLVDGVTWLLPADVPYDIDDAASVAAFDRVAYRLILDDHEVWAEMDAFTTDATMLGIPVDWVWDVPVSDVVVSSFSPNLTSMPTPAAGNIEMWSACYSAGPNGVYDYDDDITGDDCYGSLQVHVGTTTVLAFNSWANSGGIDVGIGNSPGQHPDWTFTNNGAAFTTKRLEVYVHE
;
A
#
# COMPACT_ATOMS: atom_id res chain seq x y z
N MET A 1 20.11 44.41 -36.21
CA MET A 1 19.14 45.48 -35.83
C MET A 1 18.47 45.04 -34.54
N ARG A 2 18.39 45.89 -33.50
CA ARG A 2 17.13 46.41 -32.91
C ARG A 2 16.02 45.33 -32.86
N SER A 3 15.66 44.69 -31.74
CA SER A 3 15.52 45.07 -30.30
C SER A 3 14.24 45.86 -29.95
N LEU A 4 13.40 45.24 -29.10
CA LEU A 4 12.59 45.72 -27.95
C LEU A 4 11.93 44.43 -27.35
N LEU A 5 11.97 44.07 -26.06
CA LEU A 5 11.42 44.68 -24.82
C LEU A 5 9.88 44.82 -24.85
N ALA A 6 9.10 44.66 -23.76
CA ALA A 6 9.24 44.05 -22.41
C ALA A 6 7.80 44.02 -21.78
N LEU A 7 7.45 43.72 -20.50
CA LEU A 7 8.11 43.40 -19.22
C LEU A 7 7.04 42.78 -18.26
N VAL A 8 7.42 42.07 -17.18
CA VAL A 8 6.89 42.10 -15.77
C VAL A 8 7.14 40.76 -15.04
N ALA A 9 7.30 40.79 -13.71
CA ALA A 9 7.65 39.63 -12.87
C ALA A 9 6.88 39.59 -11.53
N LEU A 10 6.73 38.38 -10.97
CA LEU A 10 6.37 38.05 -9.58
C LEU A 10 6.76 36.56 -9.39
N SER A 11 7.63 36.06 -8.50
CA SER A 11 8.06 36.40 -7.13
C SER A 11 7.18 35.86 -5.99
N VAL A 12 7.36 34.58 -5.65
CA VAL A 12 7.42 34.10 -4.25
C VAL A 12 8.52 33.04 -4.13
N LEU A 13 9.40 33.21 -3.16
CA LEU A 13 10.23 32.17 -2.55
C LEU A 13 9.98 32.29 -1.04
N CYS A 14 9.75 31.17 -0.35
CA CYS A 14 9.77 31.14 1.11
C CYS A 14 10.34 29.81 1.60
N THR A 15 11.38 29.88 2.43
CA THR A 15 12.12 28.74 2.98
C THR A 15 11.73 28.51 4.43
N ALA A 16 11.70 27.25 4.87
CA ALA A 16 11.50 26.88 6.27
C ALA A 16 12.34 25.65 6.66
N ALA A 17 13.67 25.77 6.53
CA ALA A 17 14.62 24.85 7.13
C ALA A 17 15.66 25.65 7.94
N CYS A 18 16.14 25.05 9.04
CA CYS A 18 17.10 25.60 9.99
C CYS A 18 16.61 26.80 10.85
N ASN A 19 16.38 26.55 12.14
CA ASN A 19 16.94 27.42 13.18
C ASN A 19 17.33 26.59 14.42
N GLN A 20 18.56 26.75 14.89
CA GLN A 20 19.14 26.08 16.05
C GLN A 20 20.28 26.95 16.63
N ILE A 21 20.51 26.81 17.94
CA ILE A 21 21.64 27.36 18.73
C ILE A 21 21.57 28.87 19.12
N PHE A 22 22.11 29.17 20.32
CA PHE A 22 22.19 30.44 21.08
C PHE A 22 20.86 30.90 21.76
N GLY A 23 20.69 30.87 23.08
CA GLY A 23 21.49 30.29 24.17
C GLY A 23 22.40 31.25 24.95
N VAL A 24 21.97 31.69 26.16
CA VAL A 24 22.78 31.89 27.40
C VAL A 24 21.89 32.11 28.65
N ASP A 25 22.28 31.46 29.74
CA ASP A 25 22.33 31.82 31.17
C ASP A 25 21.14 32.39 32.00
N ASP A 26 20.92 31.69 33.13
CA ASP A 26 20.58 32.12 34.50
C ASP A 26 19.48 33.19 34.81
N LEU A 27 18.51 32.81 35.65
CA LEU A 27 18.68 33.02 37.12
C LEU A 27 17.85 32.03 37.97
N VAL A 28 18.19 31.92 39.26
CA VAL A 28 17.86 30.80 40.17
C VAL A 28 17.08 31.24 41.43
N VAL A 29 16.00 30.51 41.76
CA VAL A 29 15.30 30.38 43.07
C VAL A 29 14.57 31.60 43.68
N GLY A 30 13.42 31.33 44.33
CA GLY A 30 12.71 32.31 45.16
C GLY A 30 11.41 31.79 45.80
N ASP A 31 11.47 30.73 46.63
CA ASP A 31 10.31 30.27 47.43
C ASP A 31 10.02 31.21 48.62
N GLY A 32 8.76 31.32 49.06
CA GLY A 32 8.34 32.31 50.05
C GLY A 32 6.90 32.19 50.54
N THR A 33 6.71 31.55 51.71
CA THR A 33 5.43 31.54 52.43
C THR A 33 5.28 32.73 53.38
N GLY A 34 4.04 33.20 53.60
CA GLY A 34 3.71 34.30 54.52
C GLY A 34 2.20 34.37 54.80
N ALA A 35 1.79 34.77 56.01
CA ALA A 35 0.44 34.52 56.50
C ALA A 35 -0.20 35.64 57.36
N ALA A 36 -1.53 35.61 57.38
CA ALA A 36 -2.46 36.11 58.40
C ALA A 36 -2.62 37.64 58.63
N GLY A 37 -3.89 38.08 58.76
CA GLY A 37 -4.24 39.34 59.41
C GLY A 37 -5.58 39.94 58.96
N GLY A 38 -6.59 39.98 59.85
CA GLY A 38 -7.83 40.75 59.66
C GLY A 38 -9.11 39.97 60.00
N ALA A 39 -9.81 40.38 61.06
CA ALA A 39 -11.08 39.77 61.48
C ALA A 39 -12.23 40.79 61.40
N GLY A 40 -13.43 40.31 61.05
CA GLY A 40 -14.67 41.10 61.09
C GLY A 40 -15.87 40.18 61.25
N GLN A 41 -16.64 40.36 62.34
CA GLN A 41 -17.87 39.59 62.58
C GLN A 41 -19.08 40.28 61.92
N GLY A 42 -19.91 39.50 61.25
CA GLY A 42 -21.22 39.91 60.73
C GLY A 42 -22.20 38.74 60.82
N THR A 43 -23.44 39.01 61.22
CA THR A 43 -24.42 37.99 61.63
C THR A 43 -25.56 37.80 60.62
N GLY A 44 -25.95 36.56 60.30
CA GLY A 44 -27.32 36.26 59.87
C GLY A 44 -27.54 35.13 58.86
N THR A 45 -28.34 34.13 59.26
CA THR A 45 -29.33 33.40 58.45
C THR A 45 -28.98 32.88 57.04
N THR A 46 -28.62 31.60 57.00
CA THR A 46 -29.26 30.52 56.19
C THR A 46 -30.11 30.90 54.96
N ALA A 47 -29.74 30.37 53.78
CA ALA A 47 -30.60 29.46 52.99
C ALA A 47 -29.80 28.71 51.90
N SER A 48 -30.34 27.55 51.48
CA SER A 48 -29.79 26.64 50.46
C SER A 48 -29.77 27.22 49.04
N GLY A 49 -28.71 26.91 48.28
CA GLY A 49 -28.66 27.02 46.82
C GLY A 49 -27.63 26.01 46.28
N THR A 50 -28.06 25.07 45.45
CA THR A 50 -27.17 24.07 44.83
C THR A 50 -26.38 24.67 43.67
N GLY A 51 -25.25 24.05 43.32
CA GLY A 51 -24.34 24.58 42.30
C GLY A 51 -24.98 24.73 40.94
N GLY A 52 -24.64 25.82 40.24
CA GLY A 52 -24.79 25.91 38.80
C GLY A 52 -23.57 25.31 38.12
N ASP A 53 -23.80 24.52 37.08
CA ASP A 53 -22.80 24.24 36.05
C ASP A 53 -22.95 25.25 34.90
N GLY A 54 -21.92 25.43 34.08
CA GLY A 54 -21.78 26.61 33.22
C GLY A 54 -21.53 26.31 31.75
N THR A 55 -22.60 26.16 30.98
CA THR A 55 -22.63 26.50 29.55
C THR A 55 -23.50 27.73 29.33
N GLY A 56 -23.07 28.63 28.42
CA GLY A 56 -23.57 30.00 28.35
C GLY A 56 -24.84 30.16 27.51
N GLY A 57 -25.98 29.68 28.00
CA GLY A 57 -27.27 29.89 27.35
C GLY A 57 -27.61 31.38 27.17
N LYS A 58 -28.14 31.74 26.00
CA LYS A 58 -28.90 32.99 25.84
C LYS A 58 -30.09 32.98 26.81
N ASN A 59 -30.57 34.15 27.24
CA ASN A 59 -31.96 34.25 27.68
C ASN A 59 -32.85 34.36 26.43
N ASP A 60 -33.01 33.23 25.74
CA ASP A 60 -33.92 33.05 24.60
C ASP A 60 -35.40 33.28 24.99
N GLY A 61 -35.76 32.93 26.22
CA GLY A 61 -37.14 32.96 26.73
C GLY A 61 -37.86 31.62 26.63
N CYS A 62 -37.14 30.55 26.29
CA CYS A 62 -37.68 29.20 26.10
C CYS A 62 -37.92 28.46 27.43
N GLY A 63 -38.67 27.36 27.33
CA GLY A 63 -38.92 26.45 28.47
C GLY A 63 -37.72 25.56 28.78
N PRO A 64 -37.60 25.00 29.99
CA PRO A 64 -36.51 24.09 30.33
C PRO A 64 -36.45 22.89 29.36
N GLY A 65 -35.29 22.70 28.71
CA GLY A 65 -35.08 21.67 27.68
C GLY A 65 -35.40 22.11 26.24
N LEU A 66 -35.70 23.39 26.02
CA LEU A 66 -35.89 24.01 24.70
C LEU A 66 -34.93 25.20 24.52
N GLN A 67 -34.66 25.57 23.27
CA GLN A 67 -33.80 26.70 22.85
C GLN A 67 -34.35 27.41 21.60
N ASP A 68 -33.90 28.64 21.36
CA ASP A 68 -34.13 29.44 20.12
C ASP A 68 -32.77 30.02 19.68
N ASN A 69 -31.82 29.12 19.38
CA ASN A 69 -30.42 29.47 19.14
C ASN A 69 -30.20 30.29 17.86
N ASP A 70 -31.03 30.11 16.83
CA ASP A 70 -30.98 30.86 15.57
C ASP A 70 -31.80 32.18 15.61
N ASP A 71 -32.39 32.53 16.77
CA ASP A 71 -33.20 33.73 17.01
C ASP A 71 -34.43 33.84 16.07
N ASN A 72 -35.03 32.71 15.66
CA ASN A 72 -36.17 32.69 14.74
C ASN A 72 -37.52 32.92 15.43
N GLY A 73 -37.61 32.70 16.75
CA GLY A 73 -38.81 32.88 17.56
C GLY A 73 -39.62 31.60 17.80
N MET A 74 -39.07 30.42 17.51
CA MET A 74 -39.66 29.11 17.80
C MET A 74 -38.73 28.30 18.72
N CYS A 75 -39.23 27.94 19.89
CA CYS A 75 -38.47 27.13 20.86
C CYS A 75 -38.52 25.64 20.50
N GLU A 76 -37.42 25.11 19.99
CA GLU A 76 -37.23 23.69 19.64
C GLU A 76 -36.39 22.96 20.71
N PRO A 77 -36.29 21.61 20.71
CA PRO A 77 -35.49 20.87 21.68
C PRO A 77 -34.02 21.33 21.75
N ALA A 78 -33.48 21.40 22.97
CA ALA A 78 -32.07 21.64 23.22
C ALA A 78 -31.28 20.34 23.35
N CYS A 79 -29.97 20.40 23.13
CA CYS A 79 -29.05 19.29 23.35
C CYS A 79 -29.01 18.86 24.84
N ALA A 80 -29.25 17.57 25.07
CA ALA A 80 -29.18 16.91 26.36
C ALA A 80 -28.24 15.70 26.32
N LEU A 81 -27.89 15.17 27.49
CA LEU A 81 -26.96 14.05 27.63
C LEU A 81 -27.37 12.80 26.83
N ASP A 82 -28.67 12.58 26.68
CA ASP A 82 -29.29 11.43 26.02
C ASP A 82 -29.88 11.72 24.63
N THR A 83 -29.79 12.96 24.11
CA THR A 83 -30.29 13.31 22.76
C THR A 83 -29.68 12.43 21.67
N CYS A 84 -28.37 12.19 21.75
CA CYS A 84 -27.64 11.30 20.84
C CYS A 84 -27.32 9.93 21.48
N SER A 85 -28.19 9.45 22.38
CA SER A 85 -28.04 8.18 23.13
C SER A 85 -26.77 8.01 23.99
N GLN A 86 -25.90 9.02 24.07
CA GLN A 86 -24.49 8.96 24.51
C GLN A 86 -23.54 8.20 23.55
N ASN A 87 -23.94 8.08 22.27
CA ASN A 87 -23.18 7.45 21.18
C ASN A 87 -22.85 8.47 20.07
N GLY A 88 -22.61 9.73 20.44
CA GLY A 88 -22.39 10.82 19.51
C GLY A 88 -22.44 12.19 20.17
N VAL A 89 -22.05 13.21 19.41
CA VAL A 89 -22.04 14.61 19.82
C VAL A 89 -23.29 15.32 19.29
N CYS A 90 -23.95 16.10 20.16
CA CYS A 90 -25.11 16.92 19.80
C CYS A 90 -24.68 18.36 19.50
N ASP A 91 -25.22 18.95 18.43
CA ASP A 91 -25.17 20.39 18.16
C ASP A 91 -26.60 20.92 17.94
N ASP A 92 -26.99 21.96 18.68
CA ASP A 92 -28.26 22.68 18.54
C ASP A 92 -28.07 24.14 18.10
N GLY A 93 -26.86 24.50 17.64
CA GLY A 93 -26.51 25.87 17.23
C GLY A 93 -27.23 26.34 15.96
N SER A 94 -27.93 25.43 15.28
CA SER A 94 -28.75 25.70 14.10
C SER A 94 -30.20 26.11 14.42
N GLY A 95 -30.63 25.98 15.69
CA GLY A 95 -32.04 26.00 16.09
C GLY A 95 -32.68 24.60 16.10
N GLU A 96 -32.10 23.62 15.40
CA GLU A 96 -32.49 22.20 15.45
C GLU A 96 -31.35 21.37 16.05
N ALA A 97 -31.67 20.46 16.97
CA ALA A 97 -30.70 19.58 17.62
C ALA A 97 -30.34 18.38 16.72
N VAL A 98 -29.09 18.34 16.26
CA VAL A 98 -28.57 17.34 15.31
C VAL A 98 -27.44 16.54 15.94
N CYS A 99 -27.44 15.22 15.70
CA CYS A 99 -26.42 14.31 16.21
C CYS A 99 -25.35 13.97 15.16
N ALA A 100 -24.08 14.07 15.55
CA ALA A 100 -22.94 13.48 14.86
C ALA A 100 -22.53 12.20 15.61
N CYS A 101 -22.83 11.03 15.05
CA CYS A 101 -22.65 9.75 15.74
C CYS A 101 -21.19 9.28 15.82
N ASP A 102 -20.87 8.56 16.90
CA ASP A 102 -19.61 7.86 17.07
C ASP A 102 -19.51 6.66 16.11
N THR A 103 -18.28 6.21 15.81
CA THR A 103 -18.02 5.07 14.92
C THR A 103 -18.87 3.85 15.31
N GLY A 104 -19.58 3.31 14.32
CA GLY A 104 -20.49 2.18 14.48
C GLY A 104 -21.95 2.53 14.76
N TRP A 105 -22.29 3.80 15.05
CA TRP A 105 -23.67 4.24 15.32
C TRP A 105 -24.26 5.11 14.20
N ASP A 106 -25.58 5.07 14.06
CA ASP A 106 -26.33 5.71 12.98
C ASP A 106 -27.77 6.08 13.42
N GLY A 107 -28.46 6.82 12.55
CA GLY A 107 -29.79 7.40 12.75
C GLY A 107 -29.76 8.67 13.60
N ASP A 108 -30.83 9.46 13.48
CA ASP A 108 -30.96 10.84 14.01
C ASP A 108 -30.62 11.04 15.50
N ALA A 109 -30.64 9.96 16.29
CA ALA A 109 -30.34 9.93 17.73
C ALA A 109 -29.23 8.92 18.11
N CYS A 110 -28.42 8.46 17.14
CA CYS A 110 -27.32 7.50 17.31
C CYS A 110 -27.72 6.23 18.09
N SER A 111 -28.88 5.67 17.75
CA SER A 111 -29.56 4.62 18.53
C SER A 111 -29.65 3.26 17.83
N VAL A 112 -29.19 3.19 16.58
CA VAL A 112 -29.05 1.96 15.80
C VAL A 112 -27.60 1.81 15.34
N CYS A 113 -27.19 0.59 14.97
CA CYS A 113 -25.87 0.37 14.40
C CYS A 113 -25.82 0.86 12.96
N ALA A 114 -24.68 1.46 12.59
CA ALA A 114 -24.35 1.81 11.21
C ALA A 114 -24.24 0.57 10.32
N THR A 115 -24.34 0.77 9.01
CA THR A 115 -24.15 -0.30 8.02
C THR A 115 -22.77 -0.94 8.21
N GLY A 116 -22.74 -2.26 8.39
CA GLY A 116 -21.52 -3.02 8.66
C GLY A 116 -21.25 -3.34 10.13
N TYR A 117 -22.02 -2.78 11.07
CA TYR A 117 -21.84 -2.96 12.51
C TYR A 117 -23.02 -3.68 13.17
N THR A 118 -22.75 -4.42 14.23
CA THR A 118 -23.73 -5.25 14.95
C THR A 118 -23.41 -5.36 16.45
N GLY A 119 -24.27 -6.08 17.17
CA GLY A 119 -24.17 -6.28 18.62
C GLY A 119 -24.79 -5.16 19.45
N ARG A 120 -24.70 -5.27 20.78
CA ARG A 120 -25.37 -4.34 21.73
C ARG A 120 -24.73 -2.94 21.77
N THR A 121 -23.46 -2.85 21.40
CA THR A 121 -22.62 -1.65 21.46
C THR A 121 -22.18 -1.18 20.07
N CYS A 122 -22.73 -1.78 19.01
CA CYS A 122 -22.37 -1.54 17.61
C CYS A 122 -20.85 -1.54 17.33
N SER A 123 -20.12 -2.35 18.10
CA SER A 123 -18.65 -2.42 18.12
C SER A 123 -18.16 -3.82 17.72
N GLN A 124 -18.89 -4.45 16.79
CA GLN A 124 -18.61 -5.76 16.21
C GLN A 124 -19.01 -5.69 14.74
N CYS A 125 -18.24 -6.28 13.83
CA CYS A 125 -18.61 -6.28 12.43
C CYS A 125 -19.75 -7.26 12.14
N ASP A 126 -20.69 -6.84 11.29
CA ASP A 126 -21.81 -7.67 10.87
C ASP A 126 -21.37 -8.72 9.82
N THR A 127 -22.27 -9.63 9.48
CA THR A 127 -21.98 -10.75 8.57
C THR A 127 -21.59 -10.23 7.17
N GLY A 128 -20.32 -10.41 6.81
CA GLY A 128 -19.74 -9.91 5.55
C GLY A 128 -18.93 -8.62 5.71
N TYR A 129 -18.66 -8.18 6.94
CA TYR A 129 -17.77 -7.06 7.26
C TYR A 129 -16.64 -7.50 8.22
N GLN A 130 -15.52 -6.79 8.18
CA GLN A 130 -14.29 -7.04 8.94
C GLN A 130 -13.58 -5.73 9.31
N ASP A 131 -12.64 -5.81 10.24
CA ASP A 131 -11.79 -4.72 10.77
C ASP A 131 -10.37 -5.30 10.94
N ALA A 132 -9.77 -5.74 9.82
CA ALA A 132 -8.57 -6.57 9.81
C ALA A 132 -7.27 -5.84 10.18
N ASP A 133 -7.28 -4.50 10.17
CA ASP A 133 -6.20 -3.65 10.68
C ASP A 133 -6.45 -3.16 12.12
N ASP A 134 -7.46 -3.73 12.82
CA ASP A 134 -7.85 -3.43 14.21
C ASP A 134 -8.08 -1.91 14.47
N ASN A 135 -8.52 -1.15 13.45
CA ASN A 135 -8.69 0.31 13.56
C ASN A 135 -10.03 0.73 14.18
N GLY A 136 -11.00 -0.19 14.25
CA GLY A 136 -12.35 0.02 14.75
C GLY A 136 -13.39 0.26 13.64
N THR A 137 -13.03 0.11 12.36
CA THR A 137 -13.91 0.43 11.22
C THR A 137 -14.29 -0.82 10.45
N CYS A 138 -15.54 -1.26 10.61
CA CYS A 138 -16.07 -2.42 9.90
C CYS A 138 -16.33 -2.13 8.42
N LEU A 139 -15.44 -2.61 7.56
CA LEU A 139 -15.51 -2.51 6.09
C LEU A 139 -15.85 -3.87 5.46
N LEU A 140 -16.19 -3.90 4.17
CA LEU A 140 -16.63 -5.12 3.49
C LEU A 140 -15.52 -6.19 3.51
N SER A 141 -15.87 -7.43 3.82
CA SER A 141 -14.93 -8.56 3.80
C SER A 141 -14.57 -9.01 2.39
N CYS A 142 -13.35 -9.51 2.23
CA CYS A 142 -12.98 -10.29 1.07
C CYS A 142 -13.78 -11.59 0.98
N THR A 143 -14.26 -11.86 -0.23
CA THR A 143 -14.97 -13.09 -0.57
C THR A 143 -14.44 -13.65 -1.88
N ALA A 144 -14.64 -14.95 -2.13
CA ALA A 144 -14.33 -15.59 -3.41
C ALA A 144 -15.20 -15.09 -4.59
N SER A 145 -16.08 -14.11 -4.35
CA SER A 145 -16.88 -13.40 -5.36
C SER A 145 -16.48 -11.93 -5.55
N THR A 146 -15.63 -11.36 -4.68
CA THR A 146 -15.31 -9.92 -4.70
C THR A 146 -14.49 -9.53 -5.95
N CYS A 147 -13.59 -10.41 -6.39
CA CYS A 147 -12.65 -10.17 -7.51
C CYS A 147 -12.91 -11.10 -8.72
N GLY A 148 -14.16 -11.51 -8.90
CA GLY A 148 -14.57 -12.43 -9.95
C GLY A 148 -13.84 -13.78 -9.88
N VAL A 149 -13.48 -14.32 -11.05
CA VAL A 149 -12.67 -15.55 -11.18
C VAL A 149 -11.22 -15.27 -11.60
N ASN A 150 -10.87 -13.99 -11.78
CA ASN A 150 -9.57 -13.54 -12.31
C ASN A 150 -8.79 -12.71 -11.28
N GLY A 151 -9.06 -12.85 -9.99
CA GLY A 151 -8.36 -12.08 -8.97
C GLY A 151 -8.37 -12.75 -7.60
N VAL A 152 -7.34 -12.41 -6.81
CA VAL A 152 -7.30 -12.68 -5.37
C VAL A 152 -7.78 -11.42 -4.66
N CYS A 153 -8.60 -11.61 -3.63
CA CYS A 153 -9.03 -10.51 -2.76
C CYS A 153 -8.07 -10.41 -1.56
N GLU A 154 -7.62 -9.20 -1.25
CA GLU A 154 -6.84 -8.87 -0.06
C GLU A 154 -7.59 -7.80 0.75
N ASP A 155 -7.76 -7.99 2.05
CA ASP A 155 -8.38 -7.03 2.97
C ASP A 155 -7.56 -6.77 4.24
N ALA A 156 -6.26 -7.08 4.23
CA ALA A 156 -5.38 -6.91 5.41
C ALA A 156 -5.09 -5.43 5.73
N SER A 157 -5.39 -4.53 4.81
CA SER A 157 -5.42 -3.07 5.02
C SER A 157 -6.74 -2.56 5.64
N GLY A 158 -7.63 -3.45 6.07
CA GLY A 158 -9.02 -3.15 6.41
C GLY A 158 -9.90 -2.88 5.18
N THR A 159 -9.34 -2.42 4.06
CA THR A 159 -10.07 -2.21 2.80
C THR A 159 -9.89 -3.40 1.86
N ALA A 160 -10.99 -4.05 1.48
CA ALA A 160 -10.97 -5.10 0.45
C ALA A 160 -10.57 -4.55 -0.93
N ILE A 161 -9.44 -5.02 -1.46
CA ILE A 161 -8.89 -4.71 -2.77
C ILE A 161 -8.74 -5.99 -3.62
N CYS A 162 -8.69 -5.82 -4.94
CA CYS A 162 -8.58 -6.93 -5.88
C CYS A 162 -7.24 -6.93 -6.62
N ILE A 163 -6.47 -7.99 -6.41
CA ILE A 163 -5.21 -8.29 -7.09
C ILE A 163 -5.55 -9.13 -8.32
N CYS A 164 -5.41 -8.55 -9.52
CA CYS A 164 -5.86 -9.20 -10.76
C CYS A 164 -4.79 -10.08 -11.44
N LYS A 165 -5.25 -11.20 -11.98
CA LYS A 165 -4.53 -12.17 -12.84
C LYS A 165 -4.27 -11.50 -14.18
N PRO A 166 -3.02 -11.25 -14.64
CA PRO A 166 -2.80 -10.72 -15.98
C PRO A 166 -3.40 -11.62 -17.08
N PRO A 167 -4.06 -11.08 -18.12
CA PRO A 167 -4.22 -9.68 -18.46
C PRO A 167 -5.60 -9.11 -18.06
N PHE A 168 -6.06 -9.36 -16.83
CA PHE A 168 -7.31 -8.78 -16.29
C PHE A 168 -7.04 -7.57 -15.39
N SER A 169 -8.02 -6.67 -15.31
CA SER A 169 -7.92 -5.35 -14.70
C SER A 169 -9.25 -4.85 -14.13
N GLY A 170 -9.22 -3.69 -13.48
CA GLY A 170 -10.39 -3.06 -12.86
C GLY A 170 -10.69 -3.60 -11.46
N VAL A 171 -11.58 -2.89 -10.75
CA VAL A 171 -11.83 -3.06 -9.30
C VAL A 171 -12.36 -4.44 -8.87
N ASP A 172 -12.82 -5.26 -9.81
CA ASP A 172 -13.36 -6.61 -9.60
C ASP A 172 -12.71 -7.66 -10.52
N CYS A 173 -11.63 -7.30 -11.22
CA CYS A 173 -10.94 -8.13 -12.22
C CYS A 173 -11.84 -8.71 -13.34
N SER A 174 -12.99 -8.07 -13.62
CA SER A 174 -13.93 -8.49 -14.66
C SER A 174 -13.51 -8.05 -16.08
N THR A 175 -12.66 -7.03 -16.19
CA THR A 175 -12.24 -6.45 -17.46
C THR A 175 -10.98 -7.14 -17.97
N ALA A 176 -10.98 -7.60 -19.23
CA ALA A 176 -9.78 -8.06 -19.90
C ALA A 176 -9.11 -6.91 -20.64
N CYS A 177 -7.79 -6.81 -20.56
CA CYS A 177 -6.99 -5.87 -21.35
C CYS A 177 -6.94 -6.27 -22.83
N ASP A 178 -6.59 -5.30 -23.68
CA ASP A 178 -6.29 -5.56 -25.09
C ASP A 178 -5.11 -6.54 -25.25
N PRO A 179 -5.02 -7.30 -26.36
CA PRO A 179 -3.93 -8.24 -26.58
C PRO A 179 -2.54 -7.60 -26.47
N GLY A 180 -1.69 -8.13 -25.58
CA GLY A 180 -0.36 -7.58 -25.29
C GLY A 180 -0.34 -6.44 -24.24
N LYS A 181 -1.48 -6.09 -23.63
CA LYS A 181 -1.56 -5.18 -22.48
C LYS A 181 -1.82 -5.95 -21.17
N ALA A 182 -1.34 -5.40 -20.06
CA ALA A 182 -1.46 -5.92 -18.70
C ALA A 182 -1.34 -4.80 -17.64
N GLY A 183 -1.22 -5.15 -16.36
CA GLY A 183 -1.25 -4.20 -15.24
C GLY A 183 -2.68 -3.90 -14.78
N THR A 184 -2.80 -3.27 -13.60
CA THR A 184 -4.08 -3.02 -12.90
C THR A 184 -5.08 -2.14 -13.67
N ASP A 185 -4.59 -1.38 -14.64
CA ASP A 185 -5.33 -0.44 -15.51
C ASP A 185 -5.10 -0.68 -17.01
N CYS A 186 -4.47 -1.80 -17.40
CA CYS A 186 -4.07 -2.14 -18.78
C CYS A 186 -3.00 -1.23 -19.41
N SER A 187 -2.26 -0.45 -18.62
CA SER A 187 -1.22 0.45 -19.13
C SER A 187 0.03 -0.27 -19.67
N PHE A 188 0.51 -1.32 -19.00
CA PHE A 188 1.75 -2.03 -19.35
C PHE A 188 1.65 -2.75 -20.70
N ARG A 189 2.68 -2.65 -21.56
CA ARG A 189 2.81 -3.34 -22.85
C ARG A 189 3.87 -4.43 -22.82
N ILE A 190 3.57 -5.61 -23.37
CA ILE A 190 4.56 -6.68 -23.55
C ILE A 190 5.63 -6.26 -24.58
N ILE A 191 6.89 -6.51 -24.24
CA ILE A 191 8.06 -6.27 -25.10
C ILE A 191 8.87 -7.54 -25.34
N TYR A 192 8.84 -8.50 -24.41
CA TYR A 192 9.41 -9.83 -24.58
C TYR A 192 8.42 -10.92 -24.18
N GLY A 193 8.40 -12.01 -24.95
CA GLY A 193 7.68 -13.23 -24.66
C GLY A 193 8.53 -14.44 -25.05
N LEU A 194 8.68 -15.37 -24.11
CA LEU A 194 9.64 -16.48 -24.20
C LEU A 194 9.12 -17.74 -23.49
N ASP A 195 8.89 -18.81 -24.26
CA ASP A 195 8.63 -20.14 -23.71
C ASP A 195 9.95 -20.77 -23.20
N LEU A 196 9.98 -21.20 -21.94
CA LEU A 196 11.20 -21.66 -21.26
C LEU A 196 11.44 -23.16 -21.48
N VAL A 197 12.57 -23.51 -22.07
CA VAL A 197 12.89 -24.87 -22.54
C VAL A 197 14.18 -25.41 -21.94
N ASP A 198 14.20 -26.70 -21.63
CA ASP A 198 15.37 -27.41 -21.09
C ASP A 198 16.37 -27.79 -22.19
N GLY A 199 17.64 -27.99 -21.82
CA GLY A 199 18.71 -28.40 -22.73
C GLY A 199 19.30 -27.25 -23.57
N VAL A 200 19.07 -26.00 -23.17
CA VAL A 200 19.56 -24.80 -23.84
C VAL A 200 20.96 -24.40 -23.38
N THR A 201 21.57 -23.45 -24.08
CA THR A 201 22.80 -22.77 -23.66
C THR A 201 22.80 -21.43 -24.41
N TRP A 202 22.19 -20.40 -23.81
CA TRP A 202 22.05 -19.09 -24.46
C TRP A 202 23.22 -18.20 -24.05
N LEU A 203 24.18 -17.99 -24.95
CA LEU A 203 25.41 -17.20 -24.70
C LEU A 203 25.52 -15.99 -25.65
N LEU A 204 24.57 -15.84 -26.57
CA LEU A 204 24.44 -14.69 -27.46
C LEU A 204 22.97 -14.24 -27.51
N PRO A 205 22.68 -12.95 -27.77
CA PRO A 205 21.31 -12.46 -27.90
C PRO A 205 20.48 -13.19 -28.98
N ALA A 206 21.15 -13.75 -29.98
CA ALA A 206 20.53 -14.52 -31.07
C ALA A 206 20.22 -15.99 -30.71
N ASP A 207 20.66 -16.48 -29.55
CA ASP A 207 20.36 -17.84 -29.09
C ASP A 207 19.00 -17.92 -28.36
N VAL A 208 18.53 -16.80 -27.80
CA VAL A 208 17.29 -16.71 -27.01
C VAL A 208 16.06 -16.71 -27.95
N PRO A 209 15.20 -17.74 -27.91
CA PRO A 209 14.16 -17.98 -28.91
C PRO A 209 12.86 -17.23 -28.60
N TYR A 210 12.92 -15.89 -28.54
CA TYR A 210 11.75 -15.03 -28.33
C TYR A 210 10.66 -15.26 -29.41
N ASP A 211 9.42 -15.49 -28.98
CA ASP A 211 8.23 -15.42 -29.86
C ASP A 211 7.68 -13.99 -29.97
N ILE A 212 7.99 -13.15 -28.98
CA ILE A 212 7.77 -11.70 -28.99
C ILE A 212 9.11 -11.03 -28.62
N ASP A 213 9.62 -10.20 -29.51
CA ASP A 213 10.63 -9.17 -29.25
C ASP A 213 10.17 -7.89 -29.97
N ASP A 214 9.80 -6.89 -29.19
CA ASP A 214 9.47 -5.54 -29.66
C ASP A 214 10.13 -4.47 -28.77
N ALA A 215 11.16 -4.83 -28.01
CA ALA A 215 11.86 -3.89 -27.12
C ALA A 215 12.51 -2.73 -27.89
N ALA A 216 12.95 -2.98 -29.13
CA ALA A 216 13.50 -1.96 -30.03
C ALA A 216 12.47 -0.92 -30.53
N SER A 217 11.17 -1.07 -30.22
CA SER A 217 10.14 -0.06 -30.53
C SER A 217 9.88 0.93 -29.38
N VAL A 218 10.30 0.58 -28.16
CA VAL A 218 10.07 1.38 -26.94
C VAL A 218 10.84 2.70 -27.03
N ALA A 219 10.13 3.81 -26.86
CA ALA A 219 10.72 5.16 -26.96
C ALA A 219 11.13 5.74 -25.59
N ALA A 220 10.37 5.42 -24.55
CA ALA A 220 10.59 5.75 -23.14
C ALA A 220 9.73 4.81 -22.28
N PHE A 221 10.11 4.63 -21.02
CA PHE A 221 9.33 3.92 -20.01
C PHE A 221 9.79 4.35 -18.60
N ASP A 222 8.93 4.16 -17.59
CA ASP A 222 9.22 4.47 -16.18
C ASP A 222 9.01 3.27 -15.23
N ARG A 223 8.24 2.26 -15.64
CA ARG A 223 8.06 0.97 -14.94
C ARG A 223 8.40 -0.21 -15.85
N VAL A 224 8.85 -1.31 -15.25
CA VAL A 224 9.05 -2.62 -15.89
C VAL A 224 8.34 -3.69 -15.08
N ALA A 225 7.82 -4.73 -15.74
CA ALA A 225 7.23 -5.88 -15.08
C ALA A 225 7.69 -7.21 -15.68
N TYR A 226 7.96 -8.17 -14.81
CA TYR A 226 8.25 -9.56 -15.16
C TYR A 226 7.07 -10.44 -14.76
N ARG A 227 6.62 -11.28 -15.68
CA ARG A 227 5.59 -12.29 -15.43
C ARG A 227 6.15 -13.68 -15.71
N LEU A 228 6.11 -14.55 -14.70
CA LEU A 228 6.49 -15.95 -14.84
C LEU A 228 5.24 -16.83 -14.70
N ILE A 229 5.02 -17.72 -15.66
CA ILE A 229 3.89 -18.67 -15.71
C ILE A 229 4.46 -20.09 -15.65
N LEU A 230 3.97 -20.90 -14.70
CA LEU A 230 4.38 -22.29 -14.46
C LEU A 230 3.13 -23.17 -14.27
N ASP A 231 2.72 -23.83 -15.36
CA ASP A 231 1.45 -24.55 -15.51
C ASP A 231 0.20 -23.70 -15.15
N ASP A 232 -0.45 -23.93 -14.01
CA ASP A 232 -1.61 -23.18 -13.54
C ASP A 232 -1.24 -22.01 -12.60
N HIS A 233 -0.01 -21.99 -12.09
CA HIS A 233 0.55 -20.92 -11.26
C HIS A 233 1.15 -19.80 -12.10
N GLU A 234 1.09 -18.58 -11.58
CA GLU A 234 1.85 -17.45 -12.13
C GLU A 234 2.17 -16.40 -11.06
N VAL A 235 3.09 -15.51 -11.38
CA VAL A 235 3.37 -14.29 -10.63
C VAL A 235 3.65 -13.14 -11.60
N TRP A 236 3.22 -11.94 -11.21
CA TRP A 236 3.59 -10.66 -11.81
C TRP A 236 4.38 -9.87 -10.78
N ALA A 237 5.56 -9.39 -11.15
CA ALA A 237 6.43 -8.54 -10.34
C ALA A 237 6.79 -7.30 -11.15
N GLU A 238 6.20 -6.16 -10.79
CA GLU A 238 6.48 -4.87 -11.42
C GLU A 238 7.25 -3.94 -10.48
N MET A 239 8.08 -3.06 -11.03
CA MET A 239 8.98 -2.18 -10.29
C MET A 239 9.37 -0.96 -11.13
N ASP A 240 10.04 0.01 -10.50
CA ASP A 240 10.60 1.16 -11.21
C ASP A 240 11.66 0.74 -12.23
N ALA A 241 11.74 1.46 -13.34
CA ALA A 241 12.70 1.20 -14.42
C ALA A 241 14.16 1.40 -13.96
N PHE A 242 14.85 0.29 -13.68
CA PHE A 242 16.28 0.26 -13.32
C PHE A 242 17.23 0.55 -14.51
N THR A 243 16.69 0.62 -15.73
CA THR A 243 17.40 1.02 -16.96
C THR A 243 16.48 1.85 -17.85
N THR A 244 17.04 2.66 -18.74
CA THR A 244 16.30 3.38 -19.79
C THR A 244 16.39 2.70 -21.16
N ASP A 245 17.09 1.56 -21.26
CA ASP A 245 17.21 0.78 -22.49
C ASP A 245 16.36 -0.50 -22.36
N ALA A 246 15.25 -0.55 -23.10
CA ALA A 246 14.31 -1.67 -23.05
C ALA A 246 14.94 -2.97 -23.57
N THR A 247 15.98 -2.91 -24.41
CA THR A 247 16.66 -4.10 -24.94
C THR A 247 17.49 -4.82 -23.87
N MET A 248 17.77 -4.17 -22.73
CA MET A 248 18.44 -4.76 -21.57
C MET A 248 17.49 -5.37 -20.53
N LEU A 249 16.18 -5.45 -20.83
CA LEU A 249 15.17 -6.04 -19.94
C LEU A 249 14.90 -7.53 -20.21
N GLY A 250 15.49 -8.09 -21.27
CA GLY A 250 15.39 -9.51 -21.63
C GLY A 250 16.26 -10.43 -20.79
N ILE A 251 16.62 -11.60 -21.35
CA ILE A 251 17.56 -12.54 -20.75
C ILE A 251 18.96 -11.92 -20.81
N PRO A 252 19.67 -11.77 -19.67
CA PRO A 252 20.88 -10.96 -19.56
C PRO A 252 22.14 -11.71 -20.02
N VAL A 253 22.20 -12.02 -21.32
CA VAL A 253 23.28 -12.80 -21.94
C VAL A 253 24.66 -12.12 -21.92
N ASP A 254 24.71 -10.79 -22.04
CA ASP A 254 25.95 -10.00 -22.17
C ASP A 254 26.06 -8.88 -21.09
N TRP A 255 25.17 -8.88 -20.09
CA TRP A 255 25.10 -7.81 -19.07
C TRP A 255 24.71 -8.34 -17.68
N VAL A 256 24.79 -7.45 -16.68
CA VAL A 256 24.53 -7.77 -15.28
C VAL A 256 23.60 -6.71 -14.69
N TRP A 257 22.52 -7.15 -14.06
CA TRP A 257 21.75 -6.40 -13.08
C TRP A 257 21.88 -7.10 -11.72
N ASP A 258 22.74 -6.55 -10.88
CA ASP A 258 22.85 -6.80 -9.44
C ASP A 258 22.58 -5.45 -8.78
N VAL A 259 21.30 -5.14 -8.56
CA VAL A 259 20.86 -3.80 -8.13
C VAL A 259 19.58 -3.83 -7.28
N PRO A 260 19.49 -2.95 -6.25
CA PRO A 260 18.24 -2.73 -5.53
C PRO A 260 17.23 -2.01 -6.42
N VAL A 261 15.96 -2.43 -6.32
CA VAL A 261 14.82 -1.88 -7.06
C VAL A 261 13.76 -1.31 -6.09
N SER A 262 12.99 -0.34 -6.58
CA SER A 262 11.99 0.41 -5.81
C SER A 262 10.57 0.16 -6.29
N ASP A 263 9.63 0.41 -5.38
CA ASP A 263 8.17 0.32 -5.56
C ASP A 263 7.73 -0.98 -6.26
N VAL A 264 8.29 -2.10 -5.79
CA VAL A 264 8.00 -3.45 -6.27
C VAL A 264 6.58 -3.85 -5.85
N VAL A 265 5.71 -4.13 -6.82
CA VAL A 265 4.35 -4.63 -6.61
C VAL A 265 4.24 -6.06 -7.14
N VAL A 266 3.66 -6.96 -6.33
CA VAL A 266 3.69 -8.40 -6.57
C VAL A 266 2.28 -8.98 -6.54
N SER A 267 1.83 -9.53 -7.67
CA SER A 267 0.55 -10.24 -7.80
C SER A 267 0.81 -11.74 -7.97
N SER A 268 0.60 -12.51 -6.91
CA SER A 268 0.84 -13.96 -6.88
C SER A 268 -0.44 -14.77 -7.09
N PHE A 269 -0.37 -15.75 -8.00
CA PHE A 269 -1.34 -16.83 -8.16
C PHE A 269 -0.68 -18.20 -7.93
N SER A 270 0.34 -18.23 -7.07
CA SER A 270 1.05 -19.43 -6.62
C SER A 270 0.83 -19.66 -5.12
N PRO A 271 0.44 -20.88 -4.67
CA PRO A 271 0.32 -21.18 -3.24
C PRO A 271 1.68 -21.25 -2.53
N ASN A 272 2.79 -21.23 -3.28
CA ASN A 272 4.15 -21.19 -2.75
C ASN A 272 4.66 -19.75 -2.46
N LEU A 273 3.96 -18.73 -2.96
CA LEU A 273 4.24 -17.32 -2.69
C LEU A 273 3.02 -16.68 -2.02
N THR A 274 3.07 -16.61 -0.69
CA THR A 274 2.08 -15.93 0.15
C THR A 274 2.00 -14.44 -0.18
N SER A 275 0.85 -13.82 0.11
CA SER A 275 0.73 -12.34 0.03
C SER A 275 1.82 -11.66 0.87
N MET A 276 2.33 -10.55 0.36
CA MET A 276 3.41 -9.76 0.96
C MET A 276 3.08 -8.27 0.85
N PRO A 277 3.49 -7.42 1.81
CA PRO A 277 3.26 -5.99 1.74
C PRO A 277 3.92 -5.40 0.49
N THR A 278 3.14 -4.71 -0.34
CA THR A 278 3.61 -3.98 -1.52
C THR A 278 2.87 -2.64 -1.68
N PRO A 279 3.44 -1.61 -2.32
CA PRO A 279 4.78 -1.55 -2.91
C PRO A 279 5.91 -1.70 -1.87
N ALA A 280 7.03 -2.31 -2.28
CA ALA A 280 8.18 -2.60 -1.43
C ALA A 280 9.51 -2.27 -2.11
N ALA A 281 10.60 -2.24 -1.33
CA ALA A 281 11.95 -2.31 -1.89
C ALA A 281 12.33 -3.78 -2.16
N GLY A 282 13.10 -4.02 -3.23
CA GLY A 282 13.56 -5.35 -3.62
C GLY A 282 15.00 -5.35 -4.13
N ASN A 283 15.46 -6.53 -4.56
CA ASN A 283 16.71 -6.71 -5.29
C ASN A 283 16.43 -7.47 -6.61
N ILE A 284 17.21 -7.22 -7.65
CA ILE A 284 17.24 -8.07 -8.84
C ILE A 284 18.64 -8.64 -9.04
N GLU A 285 18.67 -9.91 -9.42
CA GLU A 285 19.88 -10.70 -9.65
C GLU A 285 19.75 -11.37 -11.02
N MET A 286 20.35 -10.75 -12.04
CA MET A 286 20.15 -11.10 -13.45
C MET A 286 21.48 -11.01 -14.23
N TRP A 287 22.00 -12.14 -14.70
CA TRP A 287 23.31 -12.25 -15.37
C TRP A 287 23.48 -13.58 -16.12
N SER A 288 24.43 -13.72 -17.06
CA SER A 288 24.86 -15.02 -17.67
C SER A 288 25.82 -15.85 -16.80
N ALA A 289 26.38 -15.21 -15.77
CA ALA A 289 27.53 -15.66 -15.00
C ALA A 289 27.37 -16.99 -14.23
N CYS A 290 28.52 -17.56 -13.83
CA CYS A 290 28.64 -18.37 -12.62
C CYS A 290 28.44 -17.47 -11.40
N TYR A 291 27.76 -17.98 -10.38
CA TYR A 291 27.66 -17.33 -9.07
C TYR A 291 27.90 -18.36 -7.95
N SER A 292 28.09 -17.87 -6.74
CA SER A 292 28.26 -18.66 -5.53
C SER A 292 27.43 -18.08 -4.40
N ALA A 293 26.82 -18.97 -3.62
CA ALA A 293 26.10 -18.66 -2.39
C ALA A 293 26.73 -17.51 -1.58
N GLY A 294 25.89 -16.53 -1.22
CA GLY A 294 26.26 -15.32 -0.51
C GLY A 294 26.86 -15.52 0.90
N PRO A 295 27.05 -14.43 1.67
CA PRO A 295 27.66 -14.44 3.01
C PRO A 295 27.06 -15.43 4.01
N ASN A 296 25.82 -15.89 3.77
CA ASN A 296 25.12 -16.85 4.61
C ASN A 296 25.43 -18.33 4.26
N GLY A 297 25.94 -18.62 3.06
CA GLY A 297 26.33 -19.97 2.59
C GLY A 297 25.21 -20.78 1.92
N VAL A 298 24.07 -20.16 1.63
CA VAL A 298 22.96 -20.65 0.81
C VAL A 298 22.86 -19.74 -0.43
N TYR A 299 22.44 -20.28 -1.58
CA TYR A 299 22.04 -19.47 -2.73
C TYR A 299 20.64 -18.91 -2.43
N ASP A 300 20.50 -17.58 -2.28
CA ASP A 300 19.21 -16.93 -2.04
C ASP A 300 19.01 -15.53 -2.64
N TYR A 301 19.43 -14.44 -1.97
CA TYR A 301 19.16 -13.05 -2.41
C TYR A 301 20.37 -12.11 -2.24
N ASP A 302 21.50 -12.65 -1.75
CA ASP A 302 22.78 -11.95 -1.56
C ASP A 302 23.98 -12.66 -2.24
N ASP A 303 23.79 -13.19 -3.46
CA ASP A 303 24.72 -14.11 -4.12
C ASP A 303 25.88 -13.45 -4.90
N ASP A 304 27.09 -14.00 -4.75
CA ASP A 304 28.33 -13.47 -5.32
C ASP A 304 28.55 -13.95 -6.78
N ILE A 305 28.67 -13.01 -7.73
CA ILE A 305 29.11 -13.29 -9.11
C ILE A 305 30.59 -13.71 -9.15
N THR A 306 30.92 -14.81 -9.83
CA THR A 306 32.28 -15.41 -9.81
C THR A 306 32.97 -15.64 -11.16
N GLY A 307 32.26 -15.57 -12.30
CA GLY A 307 32.85 -15.69 -13.64
C GLY A 307 31.80 -15.73 -14.75
N ASP A 308 32.19 -15.50 -16.00
CA ASP A 308 31.26 -15.21 -17.11
C ASP A 308 30.60 -16.49 -17.70
N ASP A 309 29.46 -16.32 -18.40
CA ASP A 309 28.88 -17.25 -19.39
C ASP A 309 28.83 -18.75 -18.97
N CYS A 310 28.06 -19.06 -17.93
CA CYS A 310 28.29 -20.30 -17.18
C CYS A 310 27.07 -20.94 -16.50
N TYR A 311 26.18 -20.17 -15.89
CA TYR A 311 24.96 -20.69 -15.27
C TYR A 311 23.74 -19.92 -15.72
N GLY A 312 23.76 -18.60 -15.51
CA GLY A 312 22.63 -17.74 -15.84
C GLY A 312 21.65 -17.65 -14.67
N SER A 313 21.29 -16.43 -14.31
CA SER A 313 20.29 -16.09 -13.30
C SER A 313 19.33 -15.04 -13.87
N LEU A 314 18.06 -15.11 -13.46
CA LEU A 314 17.08 -14.04 -13.63
C LEU A 314 16.08 -14.14 -12.48
N GLN A 315 16.31 -13.34 -11.46
CA GLN A 315 15.58 -13.39 -10.20
C GLN A 315 15.09 -12.00 -9.77
N VAL A 316 13.99 -11.98 -9.03
CA VAL A 316 13.44 -10.78 -8.37
C VAL A 316 13.13 -11.14 -6.92
N HIS A 317 13.63 -10.36 -5.97
CA HIS A 317 13.47 -10.60 -4.54
C HIS A 317 12.81 -9.41 -3.84
N VAL A 318 12.00 -9.68 -2.81
CA VAL A 318 11.45 -8.68 -1.87
C VAL A 318 11.82 -9.10 -0.46
N GLY A 319 12.70 -8.33 0.19
CA GLY A 319 13.39 -8.79 1.41
C GLY A 319 14.18 -10.06 1.15
N THR A 320 14.00 -11.09 1.99
CA THR A 320 14.60 -12.43 1.82
C THR A 320 13.64 -13.41 1.13
N THR A 321 12.74 -12.90 0.26
CA THR A 321 11.76 -13.71 -0.47
C THR A 321 11.97 -13.57 -1.96
N THR A 322 12.38 -14.65 -2.61
CA THR A 322 12.37 -14.81 -4.07
C THR A 322 10.93 -14.78 -4.56
N VAL A 323 10.60 -13.76 -5.35
CA VAL A 323 9.28 -13.58 -5.98
C VAL A 323 9.18 -14.51 -7.19
N LEU A 324 10.20 -14.48 -8.06
CA LEU A 324 10.36 -15.36 -9.21
C LEU A 324 11.84 -15.68 -9.44
N ALA A 325 12.11 -16.84 -10.02
CA ALA A 325 13.45 -17.25 -10.44
C ALA A 325 13.42 -18.01 -11.77
N PHE A 326 14.44 -17.78 -12.61
CA PHE A 326 14.75 -18.54 -13.82
C PHE A 326 16.28 -18.62 -14.01
N ASN A 327 16.88 -19.76 -13.64
CA ASN A 327 18.33 -19.95 -13.62
C ASN A 327 18.76 -21.14 -14.50
N SER A 328 20.07 -21.33 -14.66
CA SER A 328 20.70 -22.42 -15.43
C SER A 328 20.51 -22.36 -16.97
N TRP A 329 20.13 -21.23 -17.54
CA TRP A 329 19.91 -21.08 -19.00
C TRP A 329 21.19 -20.85 -19.83
N ALA A 330 22.30 -20.46 -19.21
CA ALA A 330 23.63 -20.40 -19.83
C ALA A 330 24.39 -21.74 -19.74
N ASN A 331 23.77 -22.78 -19.19
CA ASN A 331 24.36 -24.10 -18.94
C ASN A 331 23.58 -25.20 -19.66
N SER A 332 24.27 -26.17 -20.28
CA SER A 332 23.65 -27.23 -21.10
C SER A 332 22.96 -28.35 -20.28
N GLY A 333 22.08 -27.96 -19.36
CA GLY A 333 21.32 -28.82 -18.44
C GLY A 333 19.81 -28.65 -18.59
N GLY A 334 19.04 -29.07 -17.58
CA GLY A 334 17.68 -28.55 -17.38
C GLY A 334 17.72 -27.20 -16.68
N ILE A 335 16.60 -26.49 -16.68
CA ILE A 335 16.50 -25.15 -16.09
C ILE A 335 15.97 -25.20 -14.65
N ASP A 336 16.35 -24.21 -13.85
CA ASP A 336 15.76 -23.92 -12.54
C ASP A 336 14.65 -22.88 -12.73
N VAL A 337 13.43 -23.15 -12.27
CA VAL A 337 12.30 -22.19 -12.35
C VAL A 337 11.44 -22.21 -11.09
N GLY A 338 11.00 -21.04 -10.62
CA GLY A 338 10.28 -20.95 -9.34
C GLY A 338 9.50 -19.68 -9.10
N ILE A 339 8.52 -19.78 -8.20
CA ILE A 339 7.66 -18.68 -7.72
C ILE A 339 7.52 -18.81 -6.20
N GLY A 340 7.92 -17.79 -5.44
CA GLY A 340 8.13 -17.92 -3.99
C GLY A 340 9.39 -18.72 -3.65
N ASN A 341 9.85 -18.67 -2.40
CA ASN A 341 11.04 -19.42 -1.95
C ASN A 341 10.87 -20.94 -2.20
N SER A 342 11.91 -21.58 -2.71
CA SER A 342 11.91 -23.02 -2.94
C SER A 342 11.76 -23.81 -1.61
N PRO A 343 10.98 -24.89 -1.59
CA PRO A 343 10.99 -25.86 -0.48
C PRO A 343 12.24 -26.78 -0.49
N GLY A 344 13.20 -26.52 -1.39
CA GLY A 344 14.45 -27.25 -1.54
C GLY A 344 15.57 -26.79 -0.59
N GLN A 345 16.82 -26.85 -1.09
CA GLN A 345 18.01 -26.44 -0.34
C GLN A 345 18.30 -24.92 -0.45
N HIS A 346 17.84 -24.30 -1.53
CA HIS A 346 18.18 -22.94 -1.93
C HIS A 346 16.88 -22.18 -2.27
N PRO A 347 16.52 -21.12 -1.50
CA PRO A 347 15.30 -20.34 -1.71
C PRO A 347 15.10 -19.84 -3.15
N ASP A 348 16.18 -19.51 -3.83
CA ASP A 348 16.20 -19.00 -5.20
C ASP A 348 15.99 -20.05 -6.31
N TRP A 349 15.78 -21.31 -5.93
CA TRP A 349 15.67 -22.49 -6.80
C TRP A 349 16.96 -22.95 -7.50
N THR A 350 18.13 -22.40 -7.16
CA THR A 350 19.40 -22.83 -7.76
C THR A 350 19.70 -24.32 -7.51
N PHE A 351 20.12 -24.99 -8.59
CA PHE A 351 20.37 -26.43 -8.69
C PHE A 351 19.14 -27.34 -8.50
N THR A 352 17.91 -26.82 -8.57
CA THR A 352 16.70 -27.65 -8.46
C THR A 352 16.43 -28.51 -9.71
N ASN A 353 16.91 -28.09 -10.88
CA ASN A 353 16.81 -28.78 -12.18
C ASN A 353 15.37 -29.26 -12.45
N ASN A 354 14.40 -28.40 -12.14
CA ASN A 354 12.97 -28.72 -12.06
C ASN A 354 12.19 -28.35 -13.33
N GLY A 355 12.81 -27.68 -14.29
CA GLY A 355 12.18 -27.23 -15.54
C GLY A 355 11.39 -28.32 -16.26
N ALA A 356 11.91 -29.55 -16.32
CA ALA A 356 11.24 -30.68 -16.97
C ALA A 356 9.97 -31.21 -16.23
N ALA A 357 9.61 -30.65 -15.06
CA ALA A 357 8.41 -31.03 -14.32
C ALA A 357 7.15 -30.28 -14.78
N PHE A 358 7.29 -29.12 -15.40
CA PHE A 358 6.18 -28.25 -15.83
C PHE A 358 5.86 -28.44 -17.32
N THR A 359 4.58 -28.37 -17.70
CA THR A 359 4.14 -28.49 -19.10
C THR A 359 4.15 -27.14 -19.82
N THR A 360 3.67 -26.09 -19.14
CA THR A 360 3.74 -24.69 -19.57
C THR A 360 4.78 -23.98 -18.72
N LYS A 361 5.77 -23.35 -19.35
CA LYS A 361 6.73 -22.46 -18.70
C LYS A 361 6.95 -21.26 -19.61
N ARG A 362 6.66 -20.05 -19.12
CA ARG A 362 6.77 -18.84 -19.94
C ARG A 362 7.21 -17.65 -19.10
N LEU A 363 8.19 -16.91 -19.61
CA LEU A 363 8.57 -15.59 -19.11
C LEU A 363 8.05 -14.53 -20.09
N GLU A 364 7.39 -13.52 -19.56
CA GLU A 364 6.92 -12.35 -20.30
C GLU A 364 7.45 -11.08 -19.62
N VAL A 365 7.92 -10.11 -20.40
CA VAL A 365 8.45 -8.83 -19.87
C VAL A 365 7.64 -7.68 -20.48
N TYR A 366 7.24 -6.75 -19.63
CA TYR A 366 6.38 -5.61 -19.97
C TYR A 366 7.00 -4.29 -19.51
N VAL A 367 6.60 -3.17 -20.15
CA VAL A 367 6.95 -1.80 -19.75
C VAL A 367 5.72 -0.89 -19.73
N HIS A 368 5.77 0.17 -18.90
CA HIS A 368 4.82 1.28 -18.90
C HIS A 368 5.38 2.45 -19.73
N GLU A 369 4.63 2.98 -20.71
CA GLU A 369 5.10 3.93 -21.75
C GLU A 369 4.38 5.30 -21.73
#